data_AF-A0A9N7TPU1-F1
#
_entry.id   AF-A0A9N7TPU1-F1
#
_cell.length_a   1.000
_cell.length_b   1.000
_cell.length_c   1.000
_cell.angle_alpha   90.00
_cell.angle_beta   90.00
_cell.angle_gamma   90.00
#
_symmetry.space_group_name_H-M   'P 1'
#
loop_
_entity.id
_entity.type
_entity.pdbx_description
1 polymer ?
#
loop_
_entity_poly.entity_id
_entity_poly.type
_entity_poly.pdbx_seq_one_letter_code
_entity_poly.pdbx_strand_id
1 'polypeptide(L)'
;MSETGNRLRKLLESPNFEPQNYVKHLSQQSDGDRDLQEHRQKIQNLADETAQNLKKNVYKNYRQFIETAKEISYLESEMYQLSHILTEQKSIMESITQALLSTDKDETSKEMQAAFPKETEELKQRTLTSLLEKVEGAKDHHGHPGEAPRLQRRPGGV
;
A
#
# COMPACT_ATOMS: atom_id res chain seq x y z
N MET A 1 -47.23 28.57 -31.57
CA MET A 1 -47.97 27.54 -30.80
C MET A 1 -47.34 27.47 -29.41
N SER A 2 -47.99 27.73 -28.29
CA SER A 2 -49.17 28.54 -27.95
C SER A 2 -49.00 28.83 -26.45
N GLU A 3 -48.90 30.09 -26.03
CA GLU A 3 -48.82 30.49 -24.60
C GLU A 3 -49.88 29.76 -23.74
N THR A 4 -51.05 29.50 -24.33
CA THR A 4 -52.18 28.79 -23.74
C THR A 4 -51.85 27.33 -23.38
N GLY A 5 -51.05 26.63 -24.20
CA GLY A 5 -50.61 25.26 -23.92
C GLY A 5 -49.65 25.19 -22.72
N ASN A 6 -48.75 26.16 -22.62
CA ASN A 6 -47.83 26.28 -21.49
C ASN A 6 -48.57 26.63 -20.18
N ARG A 7 -49.61 27.47 -20.24
CA ARG A 7 -50.46 27.77 -19.08
C ARG A 7 -51.23 26.54 -18.60
N LEU A 8 -51.82 25.78 -19.53
CA LEU A 8 -52.50 24.52 -19.21
C LEU A 8 -51.55 23.54 -18.54
N ARG A 9 -50.35 23.35 -19.12
CA ARG A 9 -49.33 22.49 -18.54
C ARG A 9 -48.95 22.90 -17.11
N LYS A 10 -48.67 24.19 -16.89
CA LYS A 10 -48.31 24.72 -15.57
C LYS A 10 -49.45 24.56 -14.54
N LEU A 11 -50.71 24.66 -14.99
CA LEU A 11 -51.87 24.44 -14.13
C LEU A 11 -51.98 22.97 -13.71
N LEU A 12 -51.80 22.04 -14.66
CA LEU A 12 -51.86 20.59 -14.41
C LEU A 12 -50.69 20.08 -13.57
N GLU A 13 -49.51 20.73 -13.67
CA GLU A 13 -48.32 20.42 -12.86
C GLU A 13 -48.35 21.06 -11.47
N SER A 14 -49.39 21.84 -11.14
CA SER A 14 -49.52 22.49 -9.83
C SER A 14 -49.68 21.45 -8.70
N PRO A 15 -48.99 21.61 -7.56
CA PRO A 15 -49.09 20.68 -6.44
C PRO A 15 -50.48 20.65 -5.79
N ASN A 16 -51.28 21.70 -5.98
CA ASN A 16 -52.65 21.81 -5.46
C ASN A 16 -53.70 21.66 -6.57
N PHE A 17 -53.37 20.94 -7.64
CA PHE A 17 -54.29 20.73 -8.74
C PHE A 17 -55.44 19.81 -8.32
N GLU A 18 -56.67 20.33 -8.39
CA GLU A 18 -57.90 19.60 -8.08
C GLU A 18 -58.67 19.25 -9.37
N PRO A 19 -58.64 17.98 -9.83
CA PRO A 19 -59.23 17.59 -11.11
C PRO A 19 -60.73 17.88 -11.21
N GLN A 20 -61.46 17.67 -10.10
CA GLN A 20 -62.91 17.87 -10.07
C GLN A 20 -63.29 19.35 -10.23
N ASN A 21 -62.57 20.24 -9.55
CA ASN A 21 -62.77 21.69 -9.68
C ASN A 21 -62.40 22.16 -11.08
N TYR A 22 -61.31 21.64 -11.64
CA TYR A 22 -60.90 21.95 -13.01
C TYR A 22 -61.97 21.57 -14.04
N VAL A 23 -62.51 20.33 -13.97
CA VAL A 23 -63.57 19.88 -14.88
C VAL A 23 -64.87 20.67 -14.69
N LYS A 24 -65.21 21.02 -13.45
CA LYS A 24 -66.38 21.86 -13.13
C LYS A 24 -66.24 23.25 -13.74
N HIS A 25 -65.09 23.91 -13.56
CA HIS A 25 -64.84 25.22 -14.16
C HIS A 25 -64.81 25.16 -15.68
N LEU A 26 -64.20 24.12 -16.24
CA LEU A 26 -64.17 23.91 -17.69
C LEU A 26 -65.59 23.78 -18.25
N SER A 27 -66.43 22.94 -17.65
CA SER A 27 -67.82 22.76 -18.09
C SER A 27 -68.69 24.01 -17.91
N GLN A 28 -68.36 24.89 -16.97
CA GLN A 28 -69.07 26.15 -16.73
C GLN A 28 -68.67 27.26 -17.71
N GLN A 29 -67.43 27.21 -18.22
CA GLN A 29 -66.88 28.21 -19.14
C GLN A 29 -67.10 27.85 -20.61
N SER A 30 -67.38 26.59 -20.90
CA SER A 30 -67.59 26.12 -22.27
C SER A 30 -69.03 26.31 -22.72
N ASP A 31 -69.22 27.10 -23.77
CA ASP A 31 -70.53 27.39 -24.37
C ASP A 31 -71.10 26.25 -25.26
N GLY A 32 -70.45 25.07 -25.28
CA GLY A 32 -70.93 23.91 -26.02
C GLY A 32 -69.95 22.73 -26.09
N ASP A 33 -70.43 21.61 -26.64
CA ASP A 33 -69.70 20.33 -26.75
C ASP A 33 -68.36 20.44 -27.51
N ARG A 34 -68.32 21.31 -28.53
CA ARG A 34 -67.11 21.55 -29.34
C ARG A 34 -65.94 22.04 -28.49
N ASP A 35 -66.19 22.93 -27.53
CA ASP A 35 -65.12 23.49 -26.69
C ASP A 35 -64.59 22.45 -25.69
N LEU A 36 -65.47 21.64 -25.10
CA LEU A 36 -65.08 20.50 -24.27
C LEU A 36 -64.22 19.50 -25.06
N GLN A 37 -64.61 19.22 -26.31
CA GLN A 37 -63.87 18.29 -27.18
C GLN A 37 -62.47 18.83 -27.52
N GLU A 38 -62.35 20.13 -27.81
CA GLU A 38 -61.04 20.77 -28.03
C GLU A 38 -60.16 20.72 -26.78
N HIS A 39 -60.72 20.99 -25.60
CA HIS A 39 -59.99 20.91 -24.33
C HIS A 39 -59.53 19.49 -24.02
N ARG A 40 -60.40 18.49 -24.24
CA ARG A 40 -60.04 17.07 -24.12
C ARG A 40 -58.88 16.71 -25.05
N GLN A 41 -58.93 17.15 -26.31
CA GLN A 41 -57.86 16.88 -27.27
C GLN A 41 -56.54 17.54 -26.85
N LYS A 42 -56.58 18.77 -26.33
CA LYS A 42 -55.39 19.47 -25.80
C LYS A 42 -54.75 18.69 -24.65
N ILE A 43 -55.56 18.18 -23.71
CA ILE A 43 -55.08 17.37 -22.59
C ILE A 43 -54.49 16.05 -23.09
N GLN A 44 -55.15 15.39 -24.04
CA GLN A 44 -54.65 14.14 -24.62
C GLN A 44 -53.30 14.34 -25.30
N ASN A 45 -53.16 15.38 -26.14
CA ASN A 45 -51.91 15.70 -26.81
C ASN A 45 -50.78 15.97 -25.80
N LEU A 46 -51.09 16.69 -24.71
CA LEU A 46 -50.11 16.96 -23.66
C LEU A 46 -49.71 15.68 -22.90
N ALA A 47 -50.65 14.78 -22.66
CA ALA A 47 -50.38 13.48 -22.04
C ALA A 47 -49.47 12.62 -22.93
N ASP A 48 -49.74 12.56 -24.23
CA ASP A 48 -48.94 11.83 -25.20
C ASP A 48 -47.52 12.41 -25.31
N GLU A 49 -47.40 13.74 -25.38
CA GLU A 49 -46.11 14.43 -25.38
C GLU A 49 -45.33 14.15 -24.08
N THR A 50 -46.00 14.20 -22.93
CA THR A 50 -45.39 13.93 -21.62
C THR A 50 -44.91 12.49 -21.53
N ALA A 51 -45.70 11.52 -22.00
CA ALA A 51 -45.30 10.11 -22.03
C ALA A 51 -44.08 9.88 -22.93
N GLN A 52 -44.05 10.51 -24.11
CA GLN A 52 -42.90 10.43 -25.01
C GLN A 52 -41.65 11.07 -24.40
N ASN A 53 -41.78 12.24 -23.76
CA ASN A 53 -40.67 12.93 -23.12
C ASN A 53 -40.15 12.15 -21.91
N LEU A 54 -41.03 11.56 -21.11
CA LEU A 54 -40.65 10.68 -20.00
C LEU A 54 -39.87 9.48 -20.52
N LYS A 55 -40.34 8.82 -21.58
CA LYS A 55 -39.62 7.72 -22.23
C LYS A 55 -38.22 8.18 -22.67
N LYS A 56 -38.11 9.28 -23.40
CA LYS A 56 -36.79 9.82 -23.83
C LYS A 56 -35.86 10.09 -22.64
N ASN A 57 -36.37 10.67 -21.56
CA ASN A 57 -35.60 10.94 -20.35
C ASN A 57 -35.13 9.66 -19.66
N VAL A 58 -35.99 8.65 -19.53
CA VAL A 58 -35.61 7.34 -18.96
C VAL A 58 -34.51 6.69 -19.80
N TYR A 59 -34.63 6.69 -21.13
CA TYR A 59 -33.60 6.14 -22.01
C TYR A 59 -32.28 6.90 -21.91
N LYS A 60 -32.33 8.24 -21.84
CA LYS A 60 -31.14 9.07 -21.66
C LYS A 60 -30.46 8.78 -20.31
N ASN A 61 -31.23 8.74 -19.23
CA ASN A 61 -30.72 8.47 -17.90
C ASN A 61 -30.11 7.07 -17.81
N TYR A 62 -30.75 6.07 -18.42
CA TYR A 62 -30.23 4.71 -18.47
C TYR A 62 -28.92 4.62 -19.25
N ARG A 63 -28.83 5.31 -20.40
CA ARG A 63 -27.59 5.38 -21.17
C ARG A 63 -26.46 6.03 -20.37
N GLN A 64 -26.74 7.17 -19.73
CA GLN A 64 -25.75 7.85 -18.88
C GLN A 64 -25.31 6.95 -17.72
N PHE A 65 -26.24 6.25 -17.07
CA PHE A 65 -25.90 5.30 -16.00
C PHE A 65 -24.94 4.21 -16.50
N ILE A 66 -25.19 3.64 -17.68
CA ILE A 66 -24.29 2.65 -18.28
C ILE A 66 -22.92 3.25 -18.60
N GLU A 67 -22.87 4.42 -19.22
CA GLU A 67 -21.62 5.09 -19.60
C GLU A 67 -20.80 5.42 -18.35
N THR A 68 -21.41 6.03 -17.33
CA THR A 68 -20.75 6.30 -16.05
C THR A 68 -20.29 5.02 -15.34
N ALA A 69 -21.09 3.96 -15.34
CA ALA A 69 -20.68 2.68 -14.73
C ALA A 69 -19.45 2.09 -15.43
N LYS A 70 -19.38 2.18 -16.77
CA LYS A 70 -18.20 1.74 -17.54
C LYS A 70 -16.96 2.57 -17.21
N GLU A 71 -17.11 3.89 -17.11
CA GLU A 71 -16.00 4.78 -16.73
C GLU A 71 -15.49 4.48 -15.32
N ILE A 72 -16.39 4.20 -14.36
CA ILE A 72 -16.01 3.78 -13.01
C ILE A 72 -15.20 2.47 -13.05
N SER A 73 -15.68 1.45 -13.76
CA SER A 73 -14.95 0.18 -13.89
C SER A 73 -13.60 0.33 -14.59
N TYR A 74 -13.52 1.24 -15.57
CA TYR A 74 -12.25 1.54 -16.24
C TYR A 74 -11.26 2.19 -15.26
N LEU A 75 -11.69 3.20 -14.51
CA LEU A 75 -10.88 3.87 -13.48
C LEU A 75 -10.42 2.88 -12.39
N GLU A 76 -11.31 1.98 -11.95
CA GLU A 76 -10.98 0.94 -10.96
C GLU A 76 -9.83 0.04 -11.47
N SER A 77 -9.86 -0.34 -12.75
CA SER A 77 -8.78 -1.11 -13.36
C SER A 77 -7.45 -0.35 -13.39
N GLU A 78 -7.47 0.94 -13.77
CA GLU A 78 -6.26 1.77 -13.79
C GLU A 78 -5.68 1.96 -12.38
N MET A 79 -6.54 2.19 -11.38
CA MET A 79 -6.11 2.30 -9.98
C MET A 79 -5.50 0.99 -9.46
N TYR A 80 -6.09 -0.16 -9.84
CA TYR A 80 -5.54 -1.46 -9.49
C TYR A 80 -4.16 -1.68 -10.11
N GLN A 81 -4.00 -1.35 -11.40
CA GLN A 81 -2.71 -1.43 -12.09
C GLN A 81 -1.66 -0.53 -11.43
N LEU A 82 -2.02 0.71 -11.10
CA LEU A 82 -1.14 1.65 -10.41
C LEU A 82 -0.71 1.10 -9.04
N SER A 83 -1.65 0.57 -8.25
CA SER A 83 -1.36 -0.04 -6.95
C SER A 83 -0.40 -1.23 -7.07
N HIS A 84 -0.58 -2.06 -8.10
CA HIS A 84 0.31 -3.18 -8.38
C HIS A 84 1.74 -2.70 -8.70
N ILE A 85 1.88 -1.72 -9.61
CA ILE A 85 3.18 -1.14 -9.97
C ILE A 85 3.89 -0.55 -8.75
N LEU A 86 3.18 0.20 -7.90
CA LEU A 86 3.76 0.77 -6.68
C LEU A 86 4.23 -0.32 -5.70
N THR A 87 3.48 -1.43 -5.61
CA THR A 87 3.85 -2.57 -4.76
C THR A 87 5.11 -3.26 -5.29
N GLU A 88 5.19 -3.48 -6.60
CA GLU A 88 6.36 -4.06 -7.25
C GLU A 88 7.59 -3.17 -7.09
N GLN A 89 7.47 -1.86 -7.32
CA GLN A 89 8.56 -0.90 -7.13
C GLN A 89 9.06 -0.88 -5.68
N LYS A 90 8.16 -0.94 -4.71
CA LYS A 90 8.53 -1.05 -3.29
C LYS A 90 9.32 -2.33 -3.02
N SER A 91 8.86 -3.47 -3.53
CA SER A 91 9.55 -4.76 -3.38
C SER A 91 10.95 -4.74 -4.01
N ILE A 92 11.09 -4.16 -5.21
CA ILE A 92 12.39 -4.00 -5.87
C ILE A 92 13.32 -3.13 -5.03
N MET A 93 12.84 -2.01 -4.49
CA MET A 93 13.64 -1.12 -3.63
C MET A 93 14.10 -1.82 -2.35
N GLU A 94 13.22 -2.59 -1.70
CA GLU A 94 13.56 -3.40 -0.53
C GLU A 94 14.64 -4.43 -0.87
N SER A 95 14.52 -5.11 -2.01
CA SER A 95 15.52 -6.07 -2.50
C SER A 95 16.88 -5.41 -2.76
N ILE A 96 16.90 -4.26 -3.44
CA ILE A 96 18.14 -3.48 -3.69
C ILE A 96 18.77 -3.05 -2.36
N THR A 97 17.96 -2.55 -1.43
CA THR A 97 18.45 -2.11 -0.11
C THR A 97 19.06 -3.29 0.67
N GLN A 98 18.41 -4.46 0.66
CA GLN A 98 18.94 -5.67 1.27
C GLN A 98 20.24 -6.15 0.61
N ALA A 99 20.34 -6.07 -0.72
CA ALA A 99 21.55 -6.43 -1.45
C ALA A 99 22.73 -5.52 -1.05
N LEU A 100 22.51 -4.21 -1.00
CA LEU A 100 23.53 -3.23 -0.57
C LEU A 100 23.97 -3.44 0.87
N LEU A 101 23.03 -3.68 1.80
CA LEU A 101 23.35 -3.96 3.20
C LEU A 101 24.09 -5.30 3.39
N SER A 102 23.81 -6.29 2.53
CA SER A 102 24.51 -7.58 2.54
C SER A 102 25.94 -7.46 2.03
N THR A 103 26.17 -6.67 0.96
CA THR A 103 27.52 -6.43 0.44
C THR A 103 28.41 -5.71 1.45
N ASP A 104 27.87 -4.75 2.20
CA ASP A 104 28.62 -4.02 3.22
C ASP A 104 29.05 -4.94 4.38
N LYS A 105 28.17 -5.88 4.78
CA LYS A 105 28.46 -6.88 5.81
C LYS A 105 29.47 -7.92 5.36
N ASP A 106 29.45 -8.33 4.10
CA ASP A 106 30.41 -9.29 3.56
C ASP A 106 31.80 -8.66 3.42
N GLU A 107 31.91 -7.40 3.00
CA GLU A 107 33.19 -6.67 2.93
C GLU A 107 33.76 -6.43 4.34
N THR A 108 32.97 -5.91 5.29
CA THR A 108 33.44 -5.74 6.69
C THR A 108 33.77 -7.08 7.36
N SER A 109 33.01 -8.15 7.10
CA SER A 109 33.32 -9.48 7.64
C SER A 109 34.59 -10.08 7.05
N LYS A 110 34.88 -9.83 5.77
CA LYS A 110 36.12 -10.26 5.11
C LYS A 110 37.32 -9.45 5.57
N GLU A 111 37.22 -8.13 5.68
CA GLU A 111 38.29 -7.28 6.21
C GLU A 111 38.60 -7.62 7.67
N MET A 112 37.57 -7.86 8.50
CA MET A 112 37.76 -8.21 9.90
C MET A 112 38.36 -9.62 10.08
N GLN A 113 38.05 -10.57 9.18
CA GLN A 113 38.71 -11.88 9.13
C GLN A 113 40.14 -11.82 8.58
N ALA A 114 40.45 -10.89 7.67
CA ALA A 114 41.78 -10.69 7.13
C ALA A 114 42.70 -9.94 8.12
N ALA A 115 42.18 -8.97 8.87
CA ALA A 115 42.89 -8.23 9.91
C ALA A 115 43.09 -9.05 11.19
N PHE A 116 42.16 -9.95 11.50
CA PHE A 116 42.25 -10.89 12.63
C PHE A 116 42.01 -12.31 12.14
N PRO A 117 43.03 -12.96 11.54
CA PRO A 117 42.92 -14.37 11.19
C PRO A 117 42.61 -15.17 12.46
N LYS A 118 41.61 -16.04 12.41
CA LYS A 118 41.31 -16.98 13.49
C LYS A 118 42.52 -17.89 13.67
N GLU A 119 43.41 -17.51 14.57
CA GLU A 119 44.52 -18.35 14.99
C GLU A 119 43.93 -19.65 15.54
N THR A 120 44.15 -20.75 14.84
CA THR A 120 43.60 -22.06 15.20
C THR A 120 44.08 -22.44 16.61
N GLU A 121 43.22 -23.10 17.38
CA GLU A 121 43.55 -23.63 18.72
C GLU A 121 44.88 -24.39 18.71
N GLU A 122 45.17 -25.09 17.62
CA GLU A 122 46.45 -25.79 17.41
C GLU A 122 47.68 -24.87 17.37
N LEU A 123 47.60 -23.68 16.77
CA LEU A 123 48.70 -22.70 16.76
C LEU A 123 48.93 -22.11 18.15
N LYS A 124 47.85 -21.83 18.89
CA LYS A 124 47.95 -21.38 20.28
C LYS A 124 48.55 -22.45 21.18
N GLN A 125 48.10 -23.70 21.04
CA GLN A 125 48.66 -24.84 21.77
C GLN A 125 50.13 -25.05 21.45
N ARG A 126 50.51 -25.05 20.16
CA ARG A 126 51.94 -25.15 19.75
C ARG A 126 52.79 -24.01 20.31
N THR A 127 52.25 -22.79 20.34
CA THR A 127 52.95 -21.63 20.89
C THR A 127 53.14 -21.75 22.40
N LEU A 128 52.11 -22.19 23.12
CA LEU A 128 52.19 -22.47 24.56
C LEU A 128 53.19 -23.59 24.87
N THR A 129 53.21 -24.67 24.09
CA THR A 129 54.18 -25.76 24.25
C THR A 129 55.62 -25.27 24.03
N SER A 130 55.87 -24.44 23.02
CA SER A 130 57.20 -23.88 22.77
C SER A 130 57.66 -22.92 23.88
N LEU A 131 56.72 -22.16 24.48
CA LEU A 131 57.02 -21.29 25.61
C LEU A 131 57.34 -22.11 26.88
N LEU A 132 56.61 -23.19 27.14
CA LEU A 132 56.87 -24.09 28.27
C LEU A 132 58.24 -24.77 28.17
N GLU A 133 58.61 -25.26 26.98
CA GLU A 133 59.92 -25.86 26.73
C GLU A 133 61.06 -24.86 26.97
N LYS A 134 60.89 -23.60 26.52
CA LYS A 134 61.86 -22.53 26.79
C LYS A 134 61.96 -22.17 28.27
N VAL A 135 60.85 -22.25 29.00
CA VAL A 135 60.82 -21.99 30.45
C VAL A 135 61.46 -23.15 31.24
N GLU A 136 61.32 -24.39 30.80
CA GLU A 136 62.02 -25.54 31.37
C GLU A 136 63.52 -25.51 31.07
N GLY A 137 63.92 -25.17 29.84
CA GLY A 137 65.34 -24.99 29.48
C GLY A 137 66.04 -23.86 30.26
N ALA A 138 65.29 -22.87 30.75
CA ALA A 138 65.82 -21.80 31.60
C ALA A 138 66.01 -22.23 33.08
N LYS A 139 65.41 -23.36 33.52
CA LYS A 139 65.58 -23.88 34.88
C LYS A 139 66.85 -24.72 35.06
N ASP A 140 67.44 -25.24 33.99
CA ASP A 140 68.64 -26.09 34.05
C ASP A 140 69.98 -25.31 34.10
N HIS A 141 69.93 -23.97 34.22
CA HIS A 141 71.10 -23.10 34.36
C HIS A 141 71.16 -22.31 35.69
N HIS A 142 70.65 -22.88 36.77
CA HIS A 142 71.06 -22.51 38.13
C HIS A 142 71.74 -23.69 38.83
N GLY A 143 73.01 -23.91 38.47
CA GLY A 143 73.93 -24.69 39.29
C GLY A 143 74.05 -24.08 40.68
N HIS A 144 73.90 -24.92 41.69
CA HIS A 144 74.12 -24.61 43.11
C HIS A 144 75.52 -24.02 43.36
N PRO A 145 75.65 -22.84 44.01
CA PRO A 145 76.92 -22.40 44.57
C PRO A 145 76.86 -22.47 46.10
N GLY A 146 77.60 -23.40 46.73
CA GLY A 146 77.69 -23.38 48.20
C GLY A 146 78.26 -24.58 48.95
N GLU A 147 79.22 -25.35 48.44
CA GLU A 147 80.07 -26.18 49.31
C GLU A 147 81.55 -25.92 49.04
N ALA A 148 82.23 -25.37 50.04
CA ALA A 148 83.69 -25.23 50.09
C ALA A 148 84.30 -26.32 51.00
N PRO A 149 85.56 -26.75 50.75
CA PRO A 149 86.05 -28.06 51.20
C PRO A 149 86.53 -28.08 52.64
N ARG A 150 86.11 -29.08 53.44
CA ARG A 150 86.78 -29.44 54.71
C ARG A 150 88.01 -30.30 54.42
N LEU A 151 89.20 -29.70 54.56
CA LEU A 151 90.47 -30.43 54.63
C LEU A 151 90.54 -31.25 55.92
N GLN A 152 90.89 -32.53 55.76
CA GLN A 152 91.02 -33.49 56.83
C GLN A 152 92.40 -33.41 57.48
N ARG A 153 92.38 -33.24 58.81
CA ARG A 153 93.38 -33.49 59.87
C ARG A 153 94.78 -34.00 59.48
N ARG A 154 95.79 -33.61 60.28
CA ARG A 154 96.55 -34.55 61.15
C ARG A 154 97.46 -33.84 62.17
N PRO A 155 98.06 -34.54 63.17
CA PRO A 155 97.87 -34.19 64.59
C PRO A 155 99.17 -33.93 65.37
N GLY A 156 99.03 -33.36 66.58
CA GLY A 156 99.77 -33.64 67.82
C GLY A 156 101.30 -33.58 67.85
N GLY A 157 101.84 -32.81 68.81
CA GLY A 157 103.19 -33.07 69.31
C GLY A 157 103.83 -31.92 70.11
N VAL A 158 103.69 -32.05 71.44
CA VAL A 158 104.54 -31.52 72.55
C VAL A 158 104.58 -30.01 72.79
#